data_AF-Q02A07-F1
#
_entry.id   AF-Q02A07-F1
#
_cell.length_a   1.000
_cell.length_b   1.000
_cell.length_c   1.000
_cell.angle_alpha   90.00
_cell.angle_beta   90.00
_cell.angle_gamma   90.00
#
_symmetry.space_group_name_H-M   'P 1'
#
loop_
_entity.id
_entity.type
_entity.pdbx_description
1 polymer ?
#
loop_
_entity_poly.entity_id
_entity_poly.type
_entity_poly.pdbx_seq_one_letter_code
_entity_poly.pdbx_strand_id
1 'polypeptide(L)'
;MRSPRPPFFWLLNKECRELIVSRAWWVLLLCMGPLVGVSFISAVRTYGEVSGLNGTSAGVGEALSPLIGVWAPTFSACELAAVFLLPFVAIRLVAGDRQSGSLKLELQQGMSPFARITAKALVLLAGWVIAMLPPLSAIFLWKSYGGTVYAPEVITLAFGHLLNAGLTIALAAAMSSLTEHPSTAAILTLGVTVGTWIVNFFGAVQGGWWERAAGFTPAAMVAEFQHGLLRLDTTLVALVLILAGLGLSAIWMRLGTEVSRRAYQSVALCLAAAAGIFACTLINASWDSSESRANSFPEADEVALRKIHAPLTIEAHLAPEDPRRLDLEHHALSKLRRVMPSVQVRYVSNTSIGLFEQTRAGYGEIWYNLGGRKNMSRMTTAEGVLEEIYSLAGVSPPQENEAEIFRGHPLAVPATGAGTVFYVLWPGLVLAGGILARRRFK
;
A
#
# COMPACT_ATOMS: atom_id res chain seq x y z
N MET A 1 -0.62 46.23 -6.04
CA MET A 1 -1.93 45.56 -6.21
C MET A 1 -1.88 44.21 -5.52
N ARG A 2 -2.53 44.04 -4.36
CA ARG A 2 -2.63 42.73 -3.70
C ARG A 2 -3.62 41.88 -4.50
N SER A 3 -3.20 40.72 -5.00
CA SER A 3 -4.12 39.82 -5.69
C SER A 3 -5.24 39.41 -4.72
N PRO A 4 -6.51 39.32 -5.13
CA PRO A 4 -7.63 38.95 -4.26
C PRO A 4 -7.60 37.47 -3.81
N ARG A 5 -6.59 36.69 -4.20
CA ARG A 5 -6.49 35.26 -3.87
C ARG A 5 -5.76 35.06 -2.53
N PRO A 6 -6.19 34.08 -1.71
CA PRO A 6 -5.48 33.78 -0.47
C PRO A 6 -4.04 33.38 -0.75
N PRO A 7 -3.07 33.71 0.13
CA PRO A 7 -1.64 33.50 -0.10
C PRO A 7 -1.29 32.04 -0.38
N PHE A 8 -2.00 31.09 0.22
CA PHE A 8 -1.82 29.66 -0.04
C PHE A 8 -2.18 29.23 -1.46
N PHE A 9 -3.25 29.79 -2.06
CA PHE A 9 -3.62 29.49 -3.46
C PHE A 9 -2.62 30.08 -4.44
N TRP A 10 -2.05 31.24 -4.13
CA TRP A 10 -0.95 31.78 -4.91
C TRP A 10 0.25 30.83 -4.92
N LEU A 11 0.61 30.30 -3.74
CA LEU A 11 1.69 29.32 -3.62
C LEU A 11 1.39 28.03 -4.39
N LEU A 12 0.19 27.45 -4.24
CA LEU A 12 -0.20 26.28 -5.03
C LEU A 12 -0.05 26.50 -6.53
N ASN A 13 -0.48 27.65 -7.04
CA ASN A 13 -0.32 27.99 -8.46
C ASN A 13 1.15 28.15 -8.86
N LYS A 14 1.99 28.71 -7.99
CA LYS A 14 3.45 28.79 -8.18
C LYS A 14 4.07 27.39 -8.26
N GLU A 15 3.79 26.54 -7.29
CA GLU A 15 4.28 25.16 -7.23
C GLU A 15 3.80 24.31 -8.42
N CYS A 16 2.53 24.46 -8.83
CA CYS A 16 2.00 23.79 -10.03
C CYS A 16 2.80 24.18 -11.29
N ARG A 17 3.16 25.46 -11.43
CA ARG A 17 3.97 25.92 -12.57
C ARG A 17 5.38 25.35 -12.52
N GLU A 18 5.99 25.30 -11.35
CA GLU A 18 7.32 24.69 -11.18
C GLU A 18 7.30 23.20 -11.52
N LEU A 19 6.26 22.48 -11.13
CA LEU A 19 6.09 21.07 -11.52
C LEU A 19 5.94 20.92 -13.04
N ILE A 20 5.09 21.72 -13.68
CA ILE A 20 4.88 21.67 -15.14
C ILE A 20 6.16 22.01 -15.92
N VAL A 21 7.02 22.87 -15.39
CA VAL A 21 8.32 23.21 -16.01
C VAL A 21 9.39 22.14 -15.71
N SER A 22 9.19 21.31 -14.68
CA SER A 22 10.13 20.28 -14.26
C SER A 22 10.27 19.16 -15.30
N ARG A 23 11.48 19.00 -15.84
CA ARG A 23 11.81 17.91 -16.77
C ARG A 23 11.63 16.53 -16.13
N ALA A 24 11.91 16.39 -14.84
CA ALA A 24 11.78 15.13 -14.12
C ALA A 24 10.33 14.63 -14.13
N TRP A 25 9.36 15.53 -13.99
CA TRP A 25 7.94 15.15 -14.02
C TRP A 25 7.50 14.68 -15.41
N TRP A 26 7.94 15.36 -16.48
CA TRP A 26 7.68 14.89 -17.85
C TRP A 26 8.34 13.55 -18.17
N VAL A 27 9.54 13.29 -17.65
CA VAL A 27 10.20 11.98 -17.77
C VAL A 27 9.42 10.90 -17.02
N LEU A 28 8.96 11.19 -15.79
CA LEU A 28 8.06 10.29 -15.05
C LEU A 28 6.82 9.96 -15.89
N LEU A 29 6.09 10.96 -16.39
CA LEU A 29 4.90 10.75 -17.22
C LEU A 29 5.22 9.93 -18.47
N LEU A 30 6.34 10.20 -19.13
CA LEU A 30 6.75 9.48 -20.33
C LEU A 30 6.98 7.99 -20.03
N CYS A 31 7.65 7.68 -18.92
CA CYS A 31 7.93 6.31 -18.49
C CYS A 31 6.69 5.55 -17.99
N MET A 32 5.69 6.24 -17.43
CA MET A 32 4.48 5.59 -16.91
C MET A 32 3.73 4.79 -17.98
N GLY A 33 3.63 5.30 -19.21
CA GLY A 33 2.94 4.59 -20.30
C GLY A 33 3.55 3.22 -20.57
N PRO A 34 4.84 3.13 -20.95
CA PRO A 34 5.49 1.85 -21.19
C PRO A 34 5.51 0.91 -19.98
N LEU A 35 5.75 1.41 -18.77
CA LEU A 35 5.73 0.59 -17.55
C LEU A 35 4.36 -0.04 -17.31
N VAL A 36 3.29 0.73 -17.47
CA VAL A 36 1.92 0.22 -17.31
C VAL A 36 1.54 -0.68 -18.49
N GLY A 37 1.98 -0.33 -19.70
CA GLY A 37 1.74 -1.12 -20.90
C GLY A 37 2.31 -2.53 -20.79
N VAL A 38 3.57 -2.68 -20.34
CA VAL A 38 4.17 -4.01 -20.16
C VAL A 38 3.45 -4.81 -19.08
N SER A 39 3.14 -4.20 -17.94
CA SER A 39 2.42 -4.86 -16.85
C SER A 39 1.00 -5.28 -17.25
N PHE A 40 0.21 -4.38 -17.83
CA PHE A 40 -1.17 -4.65 -18.25
C PHE A 40 -1.26 -5.70 -19.36
N ILE A 41 -0.43 -5.58 -20.41
CA ILE A 41 -0.44 -6.55 -21.51
C ILE A 41 -0.07 -7.95 -21.00
N SER A 42 0.94 -8.03 -20.11
CA SER A 42 1.36 -9.30 -19.52
C SER A 42 0.26 -9.88 -18.63
N ALA A 43 -0.37 -9.05 -17.80
CA ALA A 43 -1.46 -9.46 -16.92
C ALA A 43 -2.69 -9.98 -17.69
N VAL A 44 -3.16 -9.24 -18.70
CA VAL A 44 -4.28 -9.66 -19.56
C VAL A 44 -3.96 -10.95 -20.29
N ARG A 45 -2.72 -11.12 -20.79
CA ARG A 45 -2.31 -12.35 -21.44
C ARG A 45 -2.34 -13.54 -20.48
N THR A 46 -1.71 -13.43 -19.32
CA THR A 46 -1.69 -14.50 -18.30
C THR A 46 -3.11 -14.83 -17.83
N TYR A 47 -3.92 -13.81 -17.55
CA TYR A 47 -5.31 -13.98 -17.16
C TYR A 47 -6.14 -14.69 -18.25
N GLY A 48 -5.94 -14.31 -19.51
CA GLY A 48 -6.54 -14.96 -20.66
C GLY A 48 -6.15 -16.43 -20.75
N GLU A 49 -4.85 -16.75 -20.62
CA GLU A 49 -4.34 -18.13 -20.66
C GLU A 49 -4.95 -18.98 -19.54
N VAL A 50 -5.02 -18.49 -18.30
CA VAL A 50 -5.70 -19.18 -17.18
C VAL A 50 -7.20 -19.36 -17.44
N SER A 51 -7.83 -18.39 -18.12
CA SER A 51 -9.23 -18.44 -18.54
C SER A 51 -9.50 -19.37 -19.74
N GLY A 52 -8.48 -20.01 -20.32
CA GLY A 52 -8.61 -20.94 -21.46
C GLY A 52 -8.24 -20.34 -22.82
N LEU A 53 -7.57 -19.19 -22.86
CA LEU A 53 -6.96 -18.70 -24.10
C LEU A 53 -5.86 -19.69 -24.52
N ASN A 54 -5.97 -20.23 -25.74
CA ASN A 54 -5.09 -21.27 -26.32
C ASN A 54 -5.22 -22.68 -25.73
N GLY A 55 -6.30 -23.02 -25.00
CA GLY A 55 -6.47 -24.38 -24.46
C GLY A 55 -7.61 -24.54 -23.47
N THR A 56 -7.49 -25.52 -22.57
CA THR A 56 -8.46 -25.75 -21.49
C THR A 56 -8.21 -24.78 -20.34
N SER A 57 -9.27 -24.20 -19.78
CA SER A 57 -9.20 -23.34 -18.59
C SER A 57 -8.58 -24.10 -17.40
N ALA A 58 -7.67 -23.46 -16.69
CA ALA A 58 -6.95 -24.06 -15.56
C ALA A 58 -7.30 -23.42 -14.19
N GLY A 59 -8.06 -22.33 -14.17
CA GLY A 59 -8.44 -21.61 -12.95
C GLY A 59 -9.94 -21.68 -12.65
N VAL A 60 -10.29 -21.60 -11.36
CA VAL A 60 -11.67 -21.47 -10.85
C VAL A 60 -11.67 -20.45 -9.70
N GLY A 61 -12.79 -19.75 -9.49
CA GLY A 61 -13.00 -18.92 -8.30
C GLY A 61 -12.03 -17.74 -8.21
N GLU A 62 -11.32 -17.62 -7.08
CA GLU A 62 -10.38 -16.52 -6.82
C GLU A 62 -9.23 -16.42 -7.83
N ALA A 63 -8.80 -17.55 -8.41
CA ALA A 63 -7.77 -17.54 -9.47
C ALA A 63 -8.21 -16.75 -10.72
N LEU A 64 -9.52 -16.58 -10.89
CA LEU A 64 -10.15 -15.78 -11.94
C LEU A 64 -10.72 -14.46 -11.39
N SER A 65 -10.19 -13.95 -10.27
CA SER A 65 -10.47 -12.59 -9.80
C SER A 65 -9.69 -11.55 -10.62
N PRO A 66 -10.36 -10.56 -11.25
CA PRO A 66 -9.68 -9.47 -11.96
C PRO A 66 -8.76 -8.63 -11.06
N LEU A 67 -9.05 -8.54 -9.75
CA LEU A 67 -8.19 -7.82 -8.80
C LEU A 67 -6.78 -8.37 -8.80
N ILE A 68 -6.63 -9.66 -8.54
CA ILE A 68 -5.34 -10.33 -8.42
C ILE A 68 -4.72 -10.57 -9.79
N GLY A 69 -5.54 -10.98 -10.77
CA GLY A 69 -5.05 -11.39 -12.08
C GLY A 69 -4.73 -10.24 -13.04
N VAL A 70 -5.38 -9.07 -12.89
CA VAL A 70 -5.25 -7.95 -13.83
C VAL A 70 -4.87 -6.65 -13.11
N TRP A 71 -5.61 -6.24 -12.07
CA TRP A 71 -5.45 -4.91 -11.48
C TRP A 71 -4.18 -4.75 -10.66
N ALA A 72 -3.91 -5.65 -9.72
CA ALA A 72 -2.70 -5.59 -8.89
C ALA A 72 -1.41 -5.61 -9.75
N PRO A 73 -1.25 -6.53 -10.74
CA PRO A 73 -0.11 -6.49 -11.65
C PRO A 73 -0.03 -5.19 -12.47
N THR A 74 -1.15 -4.68 -12.98
CA THR A 74 -1.17 -3.43 -13.77
C THR A 74 -0.70 -2.23 -12.95
N PHE A 75 -1.15 -2.14 -11.69
CA PHE A 75 -0.78 -1.06 -10.79
C PHE A 75 0.60 -1.25 -10.15
N SER A 76 1.23 -2.43 -10.22
CA SER A 76 2.63 -2.64 -9.78
C SER A 76 3.63 -1.70 -10.49
N ALA A 77 3.30 -1.25 -11.71
CA ALA A 77 4.06 -0.21 -12.41
C ALA A 77 4.12 1.11 -11.61
N CYS A 78 3.07 1.42 -10.84
CA CYS A 78 3.04 2.58 -9.95
C CYS A 78 3.99 2.42 -8.77
N GLU A 79 4.23 1.21 -8.26
CA GLU A 79 5.23 1.00 -7.20
C GLU A 79 6.64 1.24 -7.71
N LEU A 80 6.97 0.69 -8.89
CA LEU A 80 8.27 0.93 -9.51
C LEU A 80 8.50 2.42 -9.76
N ALA A 81 7.49 3.12 -10.30
CA ALA A 81 7.58 4.56 -10.50
C ALA A 81 7.66 5.35 -9.19
N ALA A 82 6.93 4.93 -8.15
CA ALA A 82 6.98 5.56 -6.83
C ALA A 82 8.34 5.36 -6.15
N VAL A 83 9.02 4.24 -6.36
CA VAL A 83 10.34 3.97 -5.77
C VAL A 83 11.46 4.61 -6.59
N PHE A 84 11.41 4.55 -7.92
CA PHE A 84 12.56 4.90 -8.77
C PHE A 84 12.45 6.24 -9.50
N LEU A 85 11.26 6.80 -9.70
CA LEU A 85 11.07 8.00 -10.53
C LEU A 85 10.50 9.18 -9.74
N LEU A 86 9.46 8.95 -8.94
CA LEU A 86 8.81 9.97 -8.12
C LEU A 86 9.76 10.69 -7.14
N PRO A 87 10.76 10.04 -6.50
CA PRO A 87 11.71 10.73 -5.64
C PRO A 87 12.40 11.90 -6.33
N PHE A 88 12.80 11.74 -7.59
CA PHE A 88 13.52 12.78 -8.34
C PHE A 88 12.64 13.99 -8.62
N VAL A 89 11.34 13.77 -8.85
CA VAL A 89 10.37 14.86 -9.02
C VAL A 89 10.21 15.64 -7.72
N ALA A 90 10.01 14.93 -6.61
CA ALA A 90 9.87 15.52 -5.29
C ALA A 90 11.14 16.27 -4.84
N ILE A 91 12.31 15.65 -5.01
CA ILE A 91 13.62 16.26 -4.71
C ILE A 91 13.80 17.53 -5.52
N ARG A 92 13.49 17.51 -6.82
CA ARG A 92 13.64 18.69 -7.67
C ARG A 92 12.76 19.85 -7.21
N LEU A 93 11.52 19.57 -6.82
CA LEU A 93 10.57 20.59 -6.37
C LEU A 93 10.94 21.17 -4.99
N VAL A 94 11.50 20.35 -4.08
CA VAL A 94 11.88 20.79 -2.73
C VAL A 94 13.26 21.45 -2.71
N ALA A 95 14.27 20.84 -3.34
CA ALA A 95 15.63 21.36 -3.36
C ALA A 95 15.81 22.53 -4.33
N GLY A 96 14.96 22.64 -5.37
CA GLY A 96 15.03 23.70 -6.37
C GLY A 96 14.95 25.11 -5.77
N ASP A 97 14.16 25.29 -4.72
CA ASP A 97 14.03 26.59 -4.07
C ASP A 97 15.29 27.02 -3.32
N ARG A 98 15.95 26.04 -2.69
CA ARG A 98 17.20 26.28 -1.97
C ARG A 98 18.35 26.57 -2.94
N GLN A 99 18.42 25.83 -4.06
CA GLN A 99 19.47 25.99 -5.07
C GLN A 99 19.36 27.32 -5.84
N SER A 100 18.13 27.75 -6.17
CA SER A 100 17.89 28.99 -6.89
C SER A 100 17.94 30.23 -6.01
N GLY A 101 17.96 30.06 -4.68
CA GLY A 101 17.83 31.16 -3.72
C GLY A 101 16.40 31.69 -3.57
N SER A 102 15.41 31.15 -4.30
CA SER A 102 14.00 31.55 -4.18
C SER A 102 13.48 31.36 -2.76
N LEU A 103 13.99 30.36 -2.02
CA LEU A 103 13.61 30.10 -0.64
C LEU A 103 13.80 31.33 0.27
N LYS A 104 14.86 32.12 0.04
CA LYS A 104 15.12 33.35 0.80
C LYS A 104 14.07 34.42 0.52
N LEU A 105 13.62 34.53 -0.73
CA LEU A 105 12.59 35.48 -1.16
C LEU A 105 11.22 35.08 -0.62
N GLU A 106 10.89 33.78 -0.61
CA GLU A 106 9.63 33.29 -0.05
C GLU A 106 9.53 33.48 1.46
N LEU A 107 10.65 33.34 2.17
CA LEU A 107 10.70 33.58 3.61
C LEU A 107 10.36 35.03 3.97
N GLN A 108 10.69 36.00 3.10
CA GLN A 108 10.33 37.40 3.30
C GLN A 108 8.82 37.65 3.19
N GLN A 109 8.07 36.77 2.53
CA GLN A 109 6.61 36.88 2.44
C GLN A 109 5.88 36.40 3.72
N GLY A 110 6.62 35.97 4.75
CA GLY A 110 6.06 35.62 6.07
C GLY A 110 5.28 34.30 6.11
N MET A 111 5.39 33.46 5.08
CA MET A 111 4.66 32.19 5.02
C MET A 111 5.33 31.10 5.87
N SER A 112 4.50 30.37 6.61
CA SER A 112 5.01 29.30 7.48
C SER A 112 5.73 28.21 6.66
N PRO A 113 6.79 27.60 7.21
CA PRO A 113 7.48 26.48 6.56
C PRO A 113 6.55 25.30 6.26
N PHE A 114 5.59 25.05 7.17
CA PHE A 114 4.59 24.01 6.99
C PHE A 114 3.67 24.28 5.81
N ALA A 115 3.16 25.51 5.66
CA ALA A 115 2.32 25.86 4.50
C ALA A 115 3.07 25.65 3.18
N ARG A 116 4.37 25.93 3.14
CA ARG A 116 5.22 25.71 1.96
C ARG A 116 5.38 24.24 1.61
N ILE A 117 5.76 23.42 2.58
CA ILE A 117 5.87 21.98 2.38
C ILE A 117 4.54 21.33 2.05
N THR A 118 3.45 21.74 2.71
CA THR A 118 2.11 21.22 2.41
C THR A 118 1.69 21.55 0.97
N ALA A 119 1.92 22.77 0.48
CA ALA A 119 1.61 23.12 -0.90
C ALA A 119 2.40 22.25 -1.90
N LYS A 120 3.71 22.06 -1.66
CA LYS A 120 4.55 21.18 -2.47
C LYS A 120 4.05 19.74 -2.47
N ALA A 121 3.72 19.20 -1.29
CA ALA A 121 3.19 17.85 -1.15
C ALA A 121 1.87 17.68 -1.91
N LEU A 122 0.94 18.64 -1.81
CA LEU A 122 -0.33 18.61 -2.55
C LEU A 122 -0.12 18.67 -4.06
N VAL A 123 0.80 19.50 -4.54
CA VAL A 123 1.12 19.59 -5.97
C VAL A 123 1.80 18.32 -6.48
N LEU A 124 2.70 17.72 -5.70
CA LEU A 124 3.33 16.44 -6.04
C LEU A 124 2.29 15.30 -6.08
N LEU A 125 1.36 15.27 -5.11
CA LEU A 125 0.25 14.31 -5.10
C LEU A 125 -0.68 14.50 -6.30
N ALA A 126 -1.03 15.74 -6.65
CA ALA A 126 -1.82 16.02 -7.86
C ALA A 126 -1.07 15.61 -9.13
N GLY A 127 0.24 15.87 -9.19
CA GLY A 127 1.12 15.40 -10.25
C GLY A 127 1.20 13.88 -10.36
N TRP A 128 1.11 13.18 -9.22
CA TRP A 128 1.04 11.72 -9.16
C TRP A 128 -0.31 11.17 -9.64
N VAL A 129 -1.43 11.82 -9.28
CA VAL A 129 -2.76 11.45 -9.80
C VAL A 129 -2.79 11.56 -11.33
N ILE A 130 -2.12 12.56 -11.92
CA ILE A 130 -1.94 12.65 -13.37
C ILE A 130 -1.04 11.51 -13.90
N ALA A 131 0.01 11.14 -13.17
CA ALA A 131 0.87 10.02 -13.51
C ALA A 131 0.13 8.66 -13.43
N MET A 132 -0.97 8.57 -12.70
CA MET A 132 -1.86 7.40 -12.65
C MET A 132 -2.87 7.35 -13.81
N LEU A 133 -2.88 8.29 -14.74
CA LEU A 133 -3.78 8.23 -15.90
C LEU A 133 -3.58 6.98 -16.78
N PRO A 134 -2.35 6.46 -17.03
CA PRO A 134 -2.17 5.22 -17.79
C PRO A 134 -2.86 4.00 -17.15
N PRO A 135 -2.63 3.64 -15.87
CA PRO A 135 -3.32 2.49 -15.28
C PRO A 135 -4.84 2.73 -15.17
N LEU A 136 -5.29 3.97 -14.95
CA LEU A 136 -6.72 4.29 -15.02
C LEU A 136 -7.29 4.11 -16.44
N SER A 137 -6.51 4.41 -17.49
CA SER A 137 -6.92 4.18 -18.88
C SER A 137 -7.02 2.70 -19.23
N ALA A 138 -6.24 1.84 -18.57
CA ALA A 138 -6.32 0.39 -18.71
C ALA A 138 -7.70 -0.16 -18.29
N ILE A 139 -8.42 0.52 -17.40
CA ILE A 139 -9.80 0.18 -17.01
C ILE A 139 -10.73 0.24 -18.22
N PHE A 140 -10.59 1.26 -19.07
CA PHE A 140 -11.41 1.39 -20.28
C PHE A 140 -11.06 0.31 -21.31
N LEU A 141 -9.78 -0.02 -21.47
CA LEU A 141 -9.35 -1.12 -22.34
C LEU A 141 -9.90 -2.47 -21.87
N TRP A 142 -9.77 -2.77 -20.58
CA TRP A 142 -10.29 -4.01 -20.00
C TRP A 142 -11.80 -4.14 -20.20
N LYS A 143 -12.57 -3.07 -19.93
CA LYS A 143 -14.00 -3.04 -20.22
C LYS A 143 -14.30 -3.26 -21.70
N SER A 144 -13.50 -2.68 -22.61
CA SER A 144 -13.68 -2.88 -24.05
C SER A 144 -13.44 -4.32 -24.50
N TYR A 145 -12.66 -5.09 -23.74
CA TYR A 145 -12.45 -6.52 -23.97
C TYR A 145 -13.57 -7.41 -23.39
N GLY A 146 -14.56 -6.82 -22.71
CA GLY A 146 -15.63 -7.53 -22.02
C GLY A 146 -15.32 -7.86 -20.55
N GLY A 147 -14.22 -7.34 -20.00
CA GLY A 147 -13.80 -7.60 -18.63
C GLY A 147 -14.65 -6.88 -17.58
N THR A 148 -14.86 -7.55 -16.45
CA THR A 148 -15.61 -7.01 -15.32
C THR A 148 -14.74 -6.11 -14.45
N VAL A 149 -15.38 -5.11 -13.82
CA VAL A 149 -14.71 -4.15 -12.94
C VAL A 149 -15.56 -3.96 -11.71
N TYR A 150 -15.05 -4.40 -10.56
CA TYR A 150 -15.65 -4.09 -9.27
C TYR A 150 -15.05 -2.79 -8.74
N ALA A 151 -15.88 -1.76 -8.60
CA ALA A 151 -15.40 -0.41 -8.28
C ALA A 151 -14.73 -0.30 -6.89
N PRO A 152 -15.23 -0.94 -5.81
CA PRO A 152 -14.59 -0.88 -4.51
C PRO A 152 -13.13 -1.35 -4.52
N GLU A 153 -12.83 -2.45 -5.23
CA GLU A 153 -11.47 -2.96 -5.41
C GLU A 153 -10.53 -1.93 -6.03
N VAL A 154 -10.95 -1.33 -7.14
CA VAL A 154 -10.14 -0.33 -7.87
C VAL A 154 -9.91 0.92 -7.02
N ILE A 155 -10.92 1.34 -6.24
CA ILE A 155 -10.79 2.49 -5.33
C ILE A 155 -9.79 2.18 -4.21
N THR A 156 -9.91 1.02 -3.56
CA THR A 156 -8.99 0.59 -2.49
C THR A 156 -7.56 0.48 -3.02
N LEU A 157 -7.37 -0.15 -4.17
CA LEU A 157 -6.09 -0.27 -4.85
C LEU A 157 -5.48 1.10 -5.15
N ALA A 158 -6.24 1.98 -5.81
CA ALA A 158 -5.78 3.32 -6.15
C ALA A 158 -5.41 4.15 -4.90
N PHE A 159 -6.18 3.99 -3.81
CA PHE A 159 -5.88 4.63 -2.53
C PHE A 159 -4.57 4.13 -1.92
N GLY A 160 -4.30 2.82 -1.96
CA GLY A 160 -3.02 2.25 -1.52
C GLY A 160 -1.82 2.83 -2.28
N HIS A 161 -1.91 2.95 -3.61
CA HIS A 161 -0.85 3.57 -4.41
C HIS A 161 -0.72 5.09 -4.17
N LEU A 162 -1.81 5.78 -3.82
CA LEU A 162 -1.76 7.19 -3.44
C LEU A 162 -1.05 7.38 -2.08
N LEU A 163 -1.31 6.51 -1.10
CA LEU A 163 -0.59 6.50 0.17
C LEU A 163 0.90 6.21 -0.03
N ASN A 164 1.24 5.24 -0.87
CA ASN A 164 2.63 4.92 -1.19
C ASN A 164 3.37 6.12 -1.82
N ALA A 165 2.72 6.81 -2.77
CA ALA A 165 3.27 8.05 -3.33
C ALA A 165 3.46 9.13 -2.27
N GLY A 166 2.52 9.26 -1.33
CA GLY A 166 2.65 10.14 -0.17
C GLY A 166 3.88 9.82 0.67
N LEU A 167 4.13 8.55 0.99
CA LEU A 167 5.31 8.08 1.72
C LEU A 167 6.61 8.45 0.98
N THR A 168 6.67 8.17 -0.32
CA THR A 168 7.82 8.55 -1.16
C THR A 168 8.03 10.07 -1.16
N ILE A 169 6.98 10.86 -1.35
CA ILE A 169 7.05 12.33 -1.38
C ILE A 169 7.58 12.85 -0.05
N ALA A 170 7.06 12.34 1.08
CA ALA A 170 7.48 12.74 2.41
C ALA A 170 8.95 12.41 2.67
N LEU A 171 9.38 11.19 2.31
CA LEU A 171 10.78 10.76 2.43
C LEU A 171 11.71 11.62 1.57
N ALA A 172 11.38 11.79 0.28
CA ALA A 172 12.16 12.59 -0.65
C ALA A 172 12.26 14.06 -0.20
N ALA A 173 11.17 14.63 0.30
CA ALA A 173 11.15 15.98 0.86
C ALA A 173 12.00 16.10 2.13
N ALA A 174 11.97 15.10 3.02
CA ALA A 174 12.81 15.05 4.20
C ALA A 174 14.30 14.99 3.83
N MET A 175 14.70 14.05 2.98
CA MET A 175 16.10 13.92 2.53
C MET A 175 16.59 15.18 1.81
N SER A 176 15.75 15.77 0.95
CA SER A 176 16.07 17.04 0.27
C SER A 176 16.28 18.19 1.22
N SER A 177 15.52 18.25 2.32
CA SER A 177 15.64 19.32 3.31
C SER A 177 16.91 19.20 4.17
N LEU A 178 17.40 17.97 4.39
CA LEU A 178 18.59 17.65 5.19
C LEU A 178 19.89 17.84 4.41
N THR A 179 19.85 17.72 3.09
CA THR A 179 21.04 17.84 2.23
C THR A 179 21.11 19.19 1.50
N GLU A 180 22.32 19.58 1.12
CA GLU A 180 22.55 20.77 0.29
C GLU A 180 22.42 20.46 -1.21
N HIS A 181 22.84 19.26 -1.63
CA HIS A 181 22.86 18.84 -3.02
C HIS A 181 21.76 17.81 -3.34
N PRO A 182 20.97 18.01 -4.41
CA PRO A 182 19.93 17.08 -4.86
C PRO A 182 20.43 15.66 -5.11
N SER A 183 21.68 15.50 -5.56
CA SER A 183 22.27 14.18 -5.79
C SER A 183 22.42 13.40 -4.49
N THR A 184 22.85 14.06 -3.40
CA THR A 184 22.93 13.45 -2.07
C THR A 184 21.54 13.11 -1.55
N ALA A 185 20.55 14.00 -1.73
CA ALA A 185 19.16 13.70 -1.40
C ALA A 185 18.64 12.44 -2.11
N ALA A 186 18.98 12.28 -3.39
CA ALA A 186 18.60 11.12 -4.19
C ALA A 186 19.25 9.84 -3.68
N ILE A 187 20.56 9.85 -3.40
CA ILE A 187 21.27 8.69 -2.85
C ILE A 187 20.65 8.26 -1.51
N LEU A 188 20.38 9.20 -0.61
CA LEU A 188 19.75 8.89 0.67
C LEU A 188 18.33 8.37 0.52
N THR A 189 17.53 9.00 -0.34
CA THR A 189 16.14 8.57 -0.58
C THR A 189 16.10 7.15 -1.13
N LEU A 190 16.90 6.87 -2.18
CA LEU A 190 16.98 5.55 -2.77
C LEU A 190 17.58 4.51 -1.81
N GLY A 191 18.58 4.89 -1.00
CA GLY A 191 19.14 4.03 0.03
C GLY A 191 18.10 3.60 1.05
N VAL A 192 17.23 4.52 1.49
CA VAL A 192 16.12 4.19 2.39
C VAL A 192 15.08 3.32 1.69
N THR A 193 14.63 3.66 0.48
CA THR A 193 13.59 2.87 -0.21
C THR A 193 14.08 1.45 -0.51
N VAL A 194 15.30 1.28 -1.01
CA VAL A 194 15.90 -0.05 -1.24
C VAL A 194 16.15 -0.77 0.09
N GLY A 195 16.56 -0.05 1.14
CA GLY A 195 16.73 -0.59 2.48
C GLY A 195 15.45 -1.22 3.05
N THR A 196 14.27 -0.73 2.69
CA THR A 196 13.01 -1.37 3.12
C THR A 196 12.83 -2.78 2.56
N TRP A 197 13.42 -3.10 1.41
CA TRP A 197 13.38 -4.47 0.87
C TRP A 197 14.25 -5.41 1.69
N ILE A 198 15.38 -4.92 2.21
CA ILE A 198 16.22 -5.67 3.14
C ILE A 198 15.42 -6.00 4.41
N VAL A 199 14.65 -5.04 4.94
CA VAL A 199 13.76 -5.28 6.09
C VAL A 199 12.74 -6.38 5.80
N ASN A 200 12.13 -6.39 4.60
CA ASN A 200 11.21 -7.45 4.20
C ASN A 200 11.88 -8.82 4.15
N PHE A 201 13.10 -8.90 3.62
CA PHE A 201 13.87 -10.14 3.60
C PHE A 201 14.18 -10.65 5.02
N PHE A 202 14.67 -9.77 5.90
CA PHE A 202 14.94 -10.14 7.30
C PHE A 202 13.65 -10.52 8.05
N GLY A 203 12.54 -9.83 7.78
CA GLY A 203 11.25 -10.16 8.36
C GLY A 203 10.77 -11.56 7.99
N ALA A 204 10.95 -11.96 6.73
CA ALA A 204 10.60 -13.29 6.25
C ALA A 204 11.49 -14.41 6.82
N VAL A 205 12.75 -14.11 7.14
CA VAL A 205 13.72 -15.12 7.60
C VAL A 205 13.82 -15.22 9.12
N GLN A 206 13.85 -14.10 9.85
CA GLN A 206 14.12 -14.11 11.30
C GLN A 206 12.87 -14.01 12.17
N GLY A 207 11.72 -13.64 11.59
CA GLY A 207 10.48 -13.45 12.34
C GLY A 207 10.53 -12.32 13.38
N GLY A 208 9.55 -12.31 14.29
CA GLY A 208 9.61 -11.53 15.52
C GLY A 208 9.48 -10.02 15.30
N TRP A 209 10.48 -9.24 15.73
CA TRP A 209 10.42 -7.77 15.58
C TRP A 209 10.71 -7.32 14.14
N TRP A 210 11.51 -8.08 13.39
CA TRP A 210 11.77 -7.82 11.97
C TRP A 210 10.52 -8.03 11.13
N GLU A 211 9.75 -9.08 11.42
CA GLU A 211 8.46 -9.37 10.80
C GLU A 211 7.46 -8.22 11.03
N ARG A 212 7.37 -7.72 12.27
CA ARG A 212 6.53 -6.54 12.57
C ARG A 212 6.97 -5.30 11.81
N ALA A 213 8.28 -5.05 11.72
CA ALA A 213 8.81 -3.93 10.96
C ALA A 213 8.56 -4.07 9.45
N ALA A 214 8.72 -5.29 8.91
CA ALA A 214 8.46 -5.62 7.52
C ALA A 214 7.00 -5.36 7.12
N GLY A 215 6.05 -5.66 8.01
CA GLY A 215 4.61 -5.40 7.82
C GLY A 215 4.25 -3.92 7.60
N PHE A 216 5.15 -2.99 7.95
CA PHE A 216 4.96 -1.55 7.74
C PHE A 216 5.89 -0.96 6.66
N THR A 217 6.57 -1.79 5.87
CA THR A 217 7.30 -1.29 4.69
C THR A 217 6.32 -0.85 3.61
N PRO A 218 6.69 0.11 2.74
CA PRO A 218 5.77 0.60 1.70
C PRO A 218 5.23 -0.50 0.79
N ALA A 219 6.05 -1.51 0.45
CA ALA A 219 5.63 -2.65 -0.35
C ALA A 219 4.59 -3.53 0.39
N ALA A 220 4.84 -3.86 1.66
CA ALA A 220 3.88 -4.63 2.46
C ALA A 220 2.57 -3.87 2.65
N MET A 221 2.65 -2.56 2.91
CA MET A 221 1.47 -1.71 3.03
C MET A 221 0.64 -1.74 1.75
N VAL A 222 1.24 -1.54 0.56
CA VAL A 222 0.54 -1.56 -0.73
C VAL A 222 -0.07 -2.93 -1.02
N ALA A 223 0.62 -4.01 -0.65
CA ALA A 223 0.16 -5.37 -0.89
C ALA A 223 -1.22 -5.63 -0.26
N GLU A 224 -1.51 -5.08 0.92
CA GLU A 224 -2.84 -5.20 1.56
C GLU A 224 -3.96 -4.65 0.65
N PHE A 225 -3.74 -3.46 0.09
CA PHE A 225 -4.70 -2.82 -0.82
C PHE A 225 -4.81 -3.55 -2.17
N GLN A 226 -3.72 -4.17 -2.64
CA GLN A 226 -3.72 -5.01 -3.84
C GLN A 226 -4.55 -6.28 -3.70
N HIS A 227 -4.71 -6.78 -2.47
CA HIS A 227 -5.61 -7.89 -2.16
C HIS A 227 -6.99 -7.41 -1.70
N GLY A 228 -7.31 -6.11 -1.87
CA GLY A 228 -8.63 -5.55 -1.56
C GLY A 228 -8.88 -5.35 -0.07
N LEU A 229 -7.85 -5.39 0.77
CA LEU A 229 -7.98 -5.22 2.22
C LEU A 229 -7.62 -3.80 2.65
N LEU A 230 -8.58 -3.10 3.26
CA LEU A 230 -8.38 -1.79 3.88
C LEU A 230 -8.12 -1.94 5.38
N ARG A 231 -6.86 -1.88 5.77
CA ARG A 231 -6.42 -1.94 7.18
C ARG A 231 -6.25 -0.54 7.77
N LEU A 232 -6.94 -0.27 8.89
CA LEU A 232 -6.90 1.06 9.51
C LEU A 232 -5.56 1.36 10.16
N ASP A 233 -4.96 0.40 10.86
CA ASP A 233 -3.61 0.50 11.43
C ASP A 233 -2.59 0.83 10.36
N THR A 234 -2.55 0.07 9.26
CA THR A 234 -1.64 0.30 8.13
C THR A 234 -1.81 1.71 7.55
N THR A 235 -3.06 2.13 7.34
CA THR A 235 -3.38 3.46 6.81
C THR A 235 -2.92 4.57 7.74
N LEU A 236 -3.19 4.44 9.05
CA LEU A 236 -2.81 5.44 10.05
C LEU A 236 -1.29 5.50 10.23
N VAL A 237 -0.59 4.36 10.25
CA VAL A 237 0.88 4.32 10.30
C VAL A 237 1.48 5.01 9.06
N ALA A 238 0.95 4.74 7.87
CA ALA A 238 1.38 5.44 6.66
C ALA A 238 1.17 6.96 6.78
N LEU A 239 0.01 7.41 7.27
CA LEU A 239 -0.27 8.83 7.50
C LEU A 239 0.68 9.46 8.53
N VAL A 240 0.98 8.78 9.64
CA VAL A 240 1.94 9.26 10.64
C VAL A 240 3.33 9.41 10.04
N LEU A 241 3.79 8.43 9.25
CA LEU A 241 5.09 8.50 8.55
C LEU A 241 5.13 9.64 7.53
N ILE A 242 4.06 9.83 6.76
CA ILE A 242 3.93 10.96 5.82
C ILE A 242 4.04 12.29 6.56
N LEU A 243 3.24 12.48 7.61
CA LEU A 243 3.24 13.71 8.41
C LEU A 243 4.58 13.95 9.10
N ALA A 244 5.25 12.90 9.59
CA ALA A 244 6.58 13.01 10.18
C ALA A 244 7.64 13.41 9.14
N GLY A 245 7.64 12.79 7.95
CA GLY A 245 8.58 13.15 6.87
C GLY A 245 8.39 14.58 6.37
N LEU A 246 7.14 14.99 6.13
CA LEU A 246 6.82 16.37 5.76
C LEU A 246 7.12 17.35 6.88
N GLY A 247 6.84 16.99 8.14
CA GLY A 247 7.16 17.79 9.31
C GLY A 247 8.67 18.00 9.49
N LEU A 248 9.46 16.94 9.30
CA LEU A 248 10.91 17.00 9.31
C LEU A 248 11.42 17.94 8.21
N SER A 249 10.85 17.82 7.00
CA SER A 249 11.16 18.72 5.88
C SER A 249 10.88 20.18 6.23
N ALA A 250 9.73 20.47 6.84
CA ALA A 250 9.35 21.82 7.25
C ALA A 250 10.22 22.38 8.40
N ILE A 251 10.76 21.53 9.28
CA ILE A 251 11.73 21.95 10.31
C ILE A 251 13.06 22.35 9.66
N TRP A 252 13.58 21.53 8.76
CA TRP A 252 14.91 21.72 8.17
C TRP A 252 14.96 22.76 7.05
N MET A 253 13.82 23.15 6.48
CA MET A 253 13.73 24.29 5.54
C MET A 253 13.74 25.66 6.23
N ARG A 254 13.72 25.73 7.57
CA ARG A 254 13.81 27.01 8.29
C ARG A 254 15.23 27.57 8.19
N LEU A 255 15.36 28.76 7.62
CA LEU A 255 16.61 29.52 7.63
C LEU A 255 16.66 30.41 8.88
N GLY A 256 17.86 30.62 9.44
CA GLY A 256 18.08 31.49 10.60
C GLY A 256 17.80 30.84 11.97
N THR A 257 17.33 29.59 12.01
CA THR A 257 17.21 28.83 13.26
C THR A 257 18.46 28.00 13.53
N GLU A 258 18.93 28.01 14.78
CA GLU A 258 20.06 27.18 15.21
C GLU A 258 19.85 25.70 14.86
N VAL A 259 20.95 25.02 14.52
CA VAL A 259 20.94 23.59 14.19
C VAL A 259 20.51 22.76 15.39
N SER A 260 20.96 23.13 16.59
CA SER A 260 20.58 22.52 17.88
C SER A 260 19.05 22.46 18.05
N ARG A 261 18.38 23.60 17.87
CA ARG A 261 16.92 23.71 17.99
C ARG A 261 16.19 22.85 16.96
N ARG A 262 16.69 22.81 15.71
CA ARG A 262 16.14 21.94 14.67
C ARG A 262 16.31 20.45 15.00
N ALA A 263 17.47 20.08 15.55
CA ALA A 263 17.73 18.72 16.01
C ALA A 263 16.78 18.32 17.15
N TYR A 264 16.61 19.15 18.18
CA TYR A 264 15.65 18.88 19.27
C TYR A 264 14.21 18.75 18.77
N GLN A 265 13.78 19.61 17.84
CA GLN A 265 12.45 19.51 17.23
C GLN A 265 12.30 18.23 16.39
N SER A 266 13.36 17.79 15.71
CA SER A 266 13.37 16.55 14.95
C SER A 266 13.27 15.33 15.87
N VAL A 267 14.02 15.32 16.98
CA VAL A 267 13.94 14.25 17.98
C VAL A 267 12.53 14.19 18.59
N ALA A 268 11.97 15.33 18.98
CA ALA A 268 10.61 15.39 19.51
C ALA A 268 9.57 14.88 18.49
N LEU A 269 9.72 15.24 17.21
CA LEU A 269 8.86 14.74 16.14
C LEU A 269 9.00 13.23 15.96
N CYS A 270 10.22 12.68 15.98
CA CYS A 270 10.45 11.24 15.87
C CYS A 270 9.84 10.47 17.05
N LEU A 271 9.97 11.00 18.28
CA LEU A 271 9.35 10.39 19.46
C LEU A 271 7.82 10.42 19.38
N ALA A 272 7.24 11.54 18.95
CA ALA A 272 5.80 11.65 18.73
C ALA A 272 5.31 10.70 17.63
N ALA A 273 6.07 10.55 16.54
CA ALA A 273 5.76 9.60 15.47
C ALA A 273 5.85 8.15 15.97
N ALA A 274 6.87 7.78 16.73
CA ALA A 274 6.99 6.45 17.31
C ALA A 274 5.84 6.11 18.27
N ALA A 275 5.45 7.05 19.13
CA ALA A 275 4.29 6.90 20.00
C ALA A 275 2.98 6.78 19.20
N GLY A 276 2.83 7.58 18.14
CA GLY A 276 1.69 7.52 17.23
C GLY A 276 1.59 6.17 16.51
N ILE A 277 2.71 5.66 15.97
CA ILE A 277 2.77 4.35 15.33
C ILE A 277 2.38 3.26 16.33
N PHE A 278 2.96 3.27 17.54
CA PHE A 278 2.61 2.31 18.59
C PHE A 278 1.10 2.34 18.91
N ALA A 279 0.51 3.53 19.06
CA ALA A 279 -0.93 3.67 19.29
C ALA A 279 -1.77 3.12 18.12
N CYS A 280 -1.32 3.29 16.87
CA CYS A 280 -2.00 2.74 15.70
C CYS A 280 -2.00 1.21 15.70
N THR A 281 -0.95 0.55 16.21
CA THR A 281 -0.90 -0.93 16.29
C THR A 281 -1.93 -1.54 17.26
N LEU A 282 -2.58 -0.72 18.09
CA LEU A 282 -3.64 -1.17 18.99
C LEU A 282 -5.00 -1.25 18.28
N ILE A 283 -5.10 -0.76 17.05
CA ILE A 283 -6.33 -0.67 16.27
C ILE A 283 -6.38 -1.85 15.29
N ASN A 284 -7.34 -2.76 15.45
CA ASN A 284 -7.47 -3.94 14.59
C ASN A 284 -8.59 -3.82 13.54
N ALA A 285 -9.14 -2.62 13.33
CA ALA A 285 -10.23 -2.41 12.38
C ALA A 285 -9.73 -2.59 10.93
N SER A 286 -10.43 -3.43 10.17
CA SER A 286 -10.17 -3.64 8.74
C SER A 286 -11.45 -3.96 7.98
N TRP A 287 -11.46 -3.64 6.69
CA TRP A 287 -12.58 -3.86 5.79
C TRP A 287 -12.12 -4.57 4.52
N ASP A 288 -12.84 -5.63 4.15
CA ASP A 288 -12.64 -6.30 2.88
C ASP A 288 -13.49 -5.62 1.80
N SER A 289 -12.82 -5.16 0.75
CA SER A 289 -13.44 -4.53 -0.41
C SER A 289 -13.37 -5.41 -1.65
N SER A 290 -12.84 -6.64 -1.54
CA SER A 290 -12.80 -7.60 -2.63
C SER A 290 -14.19 -8.13 -2.98
N GLU A 291 -14.46 -8.32 -4.27
CA GLU A 291 -15.69 -8.93 -4.78
C GLU A 291 -15.79 -10.39 -4.33
N SER A 292 -14.65 -11.09 -4.32
CA SER A 292 -14.57 -12.50 -3.94
C SER A 292 -14.65 -12.74 -2.43
N ARG A 293 -14.67 -11.68 -1.62
CA ARG A 293 -14.57 -11.76 -0.15
C ARG A 293 -13.34 -12.58 0.31
N ALA A 294 -12.22 -12.47 -0.42
CA ALA A 294 -11.01 -13.25 -0.15
C ALA A 294 -10.47 -13.04 1.26
N ASN A 295 -10.72 -11.86 1.85
CA ASN A 295 -10.30 -11.51 3.19
C ASN A 295 -11.44 -11.66 4.22
N SER A 296 -12.57 -12.25 3.88
CA SER A 296 -13.70 -12.39 4.80
C SER A 296 -14.18 -13.84 4.84
N PHE A 297 -14.94 -14.17 5.88
CA PHE A 297 -15.69 -15.43 5.86
C PHE A 297 -16.94 -15.24 4.99
N PRO A 298 -17.58 -16.35 4.56
CA PRO A 298 -18.92 -16.30 3.98
C PRO A 298 -19.88 -15.56 4.92
N GLU A 299 -20.86 -14.85 4.36
CA GLU A 299 -21.74 -13.99 5.16
C GLU A 299 -22.54 -14.77 6.20
N ALA A 300 -22.96 -15.99 5.85
CA ALA A 300 -23.65 -16.89 6.76
C ALA A 300 -22.80 -17.23 7.99
N ASP A 301 -21.50 -17.47 7.79
CA ASP A 301 -20.55 -17.72 8.88
C ASP A 301 -20.32 -16.46 9.72
N GLU A 302 -20.19 -15.29 9.11
CA GLU A 302 -20.04 -14.05 9.87
C GLU A 302 -21.24 -13.78 10.78
N VAL A 303 -22.45 -14.03 10.28
CA VAL A 303 -23.70 -13.89 11.04
C VAL A 303 -23.76 -14.92 12.18
N ALA A 304 -23.31 -16.16 11.96
CA ALA A 304 -23.27 -17.19 12.98
C ALA A 304 -22.22 -16.87 14.06
N LEU A 305 -20.99 -16.53 13.66
CA LEU A 305 -19.90 -16.16 14.55
C LEU A 305 -20.24 -14.94 15.41
N ARG A 306 -20.91 -13.91 14.87
CA ARG A 306 -21.36 -12.73 15.63
C ARG A 306 -22.34 -13.07 16.76
N LYS A 307 -23.02 -14.21 16.71
CA LYS A 307 -23.92 -14.68 17.78
C LYS A 307 -23.16 -15.36 18.92
N ILE A 308 -21.89 -15.71 18.73
CA ILE A 308 -21.05 -16.34 19.75
C ILE A 308 -20.42 -15.24 20.60
N HIS A 309 -20.98 -15.03 21.80
CA HIS A 309 -20.53 -13.97 22.72
C HIS A 309 -19.50 -14.45 23.76
N ALA A 310 -19.29 -15.76 23.87
CA ALA A 310 -18.32 -16.32 24.80
C ALA A 310 -16.88 -15.95 24.37
N PRO A 311 -15.97 -15.66 25.32
CA PRO A 311 -14.59 -15.34 24.99
C PRO A 311 -13.90 -16.57 24.37
N LEU A 312 -13.24 -16.35 23.22
CA LEU A 312 -12.49 -17.35 22.48
C LEU A 312 -10.98 -17.08 22.65
N THR A 313 -10.25 -18.06 23.16
CA THR A 313 -8.79 -18.07 23.20
C THR A 313 -8.26 -19.18 22.32
N ILE A 314 -7.33 -18.85 21.43
CA ILE A 314 -6.67 -19.79 20.52
C ILE A 314 -5.18 -19.79 20.85
N GLU A 315 -4.65 -20.94 21.26
CA GLU A 315 -3.22 -21.13 21.53
C GLU A 315 -2.61 -22.01 20.44
N ALA A 316 -1.76 -21.43 19.59
CA ALA A 316 -1.14 -22.13 18.46
C ALA A 316 0.33 -22.44 18.77
N HIS A 317 0.66 -23.73 18.83
CA HIS A 317 2.02 -24.21 19.10
C HIS A 317 2.80 -24.35 17.78
N LEU A 318 3.02 -23.22 17.13
CA LEU A 318 3.70 -23.12 15.85
C LEU A 318 4.81 -22.08 15.94
N ALA A 319 6.01 -22.47 15.50
CA ALA A 319 7.14 -21.56 15.40
C ALA A 319 6.86 -20.41 14.41
N PRO A 320 7.52 -19.25 14.54
CA PRO A 320 7.38 -18.14 13.60
C PRO A 320 7.65 -18.52 12.14
N GLU A 321 8.61 -19.41 11.89
CA GLU A 321 9.02 -19.83 10.56
C GLU A 321 8.16 -21.00 10.01
N ASP A 322 7.21 -21.54 10.77
CA ASP A 322 6.36 -22.64 10.31
C ASP A 322 5.34 -22.14 9.28
N PRO A 323 5.32 -22.65 8.03
CA PRO A 323 4.38 -22.21 7.00
C PRO A 323 2.91 -22.33 7.44
N ARG A 324 2.58 -23.32 8.27
CA ARG A 324 1.22 -23.53 8.78
C ARG A 324 0.77 -22.37 9.67
N ARG A 325 1.70 -21.67 10.32
CA ARG A 325 1.38 -20.48 11.12
C ARG A 325 0.91 -19.34 10.22
N LEU A 326 1.60 -19.13 9.09
CA LEU A 326 1.23 -18.13 8.10
C LEU A 326 -0.13 -18.49 7.48
N ASP A 327 -0.35 -19.76 7.14
CA ASP A 327 -1.64 -20.22 6.62
C ASP A 327 -2.78 -20.00 7.62
N LEU A 328 -2.58 -20.37 8.89
CA LEU A 328 -3.55 -20.17 9.96
C LEU A 328 -3.86 -18.68 10.16
N GLU A 329 -2.82 -17.84 10.17
CA GLU A 329 -2.97 -16.40 10.38
C GLU A 329 -3.70 -15.72 9.22
N HIS A 330 -3.26 -15.96 7.98
CA HIS A 330 -3.81 -15.31 6.79
C HIS A 330 -5.21 -15.84 6.46
N HIS A 331 -5.41 -17.15 6.42
CA HIS A 331 -6.66 -17.73 5.94
C HIS A 331 -7.78 -17.75 6.99
N ALA A 332 -7.46 -17.80 8.28
CA ALA A 332 -8.47 -17.97 9.33
C ALA A 332 -8.45 -16.87 10.39
N LEU A 333 -7.33 -16.68 11.08
CA LEU A 333 -7.31 -15.81 12.28
C LEU A 333 -7.48 -14.33 11.96
N SER A 334 -6.91 -13.85 10.84
CA SER A 334 -7.11 -12.47 10.40
C SER A 334 -8.59 -12.17 10.12
N LYS A 335 -9.30 -13.12 9.47
CA LYS A 335 -10.74 -13.05 9.19
C LYS A 335 -11.54 -13.12 10.49
N LEU A 336 -11.14 -14.00 11.40
CA LEU A 336 -11.80 -14.19 12.69
C LEU A 336 -11.71 -12.93 13.56
N ARG A 337 -10.57 -12.24 13.60
CA ARG A 337 -10.42 -10.98 14.35
C ARG A 337 -11.32 -9.86 13.82
N ARG A 338 -11.68 -9.85 12.53
CA ARG A 338 -12.65 -8.91 11.95
C ARG A 338 -14.07 -9.16 12.46
N VAL A 339 -14.45 -10.43 12.64
CA VAL A 339 -15.82 -10.83 12.97
C VAL A 339 -16.04 -10.96 14.49
N MET A 340 -15.03 -11.44 15.21
CA MET A 340 -15.04 -11.67 16.66
C MET A 340 -13.93 -10.83 17.35
N PRO A 341 -14.20 -9.57 17.71
CA PRO A 341 -13.19 -8.65 18.25
C PRO A 341 -12.57 -9.09 19.58
N SER A 342 -13.25 -9.97 20.33
CA SER A 342 -12.80 -10.49 21.61
C SER A 342 -11.92 -11.74 21.50
N VAL A 343 -11.59 -12.21 20.29
CA VAL A 343 -10.73 -13.37 20.11
C VAL A 343 -9.29 -13.05 20.54
N GLN A 344 -8.71 -13.92 21.37
CA GLN A 344 -7.32 -13.81 21.79
C GLN A 344 -6.51 -14.93 21.16
N VAL A 345 -5.53 -14.58 20.34
CA VAL A 345 -4.61 -15.54 19.73
C VAL A 345 -3.26 -15.44 20.44
N ARG A 346 -2.74 -16.56 20.91
CA ARG A 346 -1.42 -16.67 21.50
C ARG A 346 -0.59 -17.67 20.71
N TYR A 347 0.48 -17.20 20.10
CA TYR A 347 1.50 -18.09 19.54
C TYR A 347 2.44 -18.52 20.66
N VAL A 348 2.58 -19.83 20.83
CA VAL A 348 3.49 -20.41 21.81
C VAL A 348 4.70 -20.97 21.06
N SER A 349 5.80 -20.23 21.11
CA SER A 349 7.13 -20.71 20.71
C SER A 349 8.10 -20.57 21.88
N ASN A 350 9.05 -21.50 21.99
CA ASN A 350 10.03 -21.51 23.08
C ASN A 350 11.36 -20.85 22.67
N THR A 351 11.56 -20.64 21.39
CA THR A 351 12.71 -20.01 20.77
C THR A 351 12.23 -18.92 19.81
N SER A 352 13.09 -17.94 19.56
CA SER A 352 12.80 -16.83 18.65
C SER A 352 12.82 -17.24 17.17
N ILE A 353 13.47 -18.36 16.85
CA ILE A 353 13.73 -18.84 15.47
C ILE A 353 13.15 -20.24 15.19
N GLY A 354 12.45 -20.87 16.13
CA GLY A 354 11.82 -22.19 15.92
C GLY A 354 12.77 -23.39 15.78
N LEU A 355 14.09 -23.20 15.78
CA LEU A 355 15.06 -24.28 15.61
C LEU A 355 14.89 -25.37 16.68
N PHE A 356 14.72 -26.61 16.21
CA PHE A 356 14.52 -27.81 17.03
C PHE A 356 13.21 -27.87 17.84
N GLU A 357 12.21 -27.05 17.52
CA GLU A 357 10.89 -27.14 18.18
C GLU A 357 10.01 -28.27 17.65
N GLN A 358 10.24 -28.70 16.40
CA GLN A 358 9.43 -29.72 15.72
C GLN A 358 9.42 -31.09 16.42
N THR A 359 10.46 -31.39 17.21
CA THR A 359 10.59 -32.67 17.93
C THR A 359 9.92 -32.66 19.31
N ARG A 360 9.31 -31.54 19.71
CA ARG A 360 8.67 -31.41 21.02
C ARG A 360 7.25 -31.98 21.05
N ALA A 361 6.88 -32.48 22.23
CA ALA A 361 5.50 -32.87 22.50
C ALA A 361 4.56 -31.67 22.36
N GLY A 362 3.47 -31.84 21.61
CA GLY A 362 2.46 -30.81 21.38
C GLY A 362 2.80 -29.77 20.31
N TYR A 363 3.91 -29.93 19.56
CA TYR A 363 4.20 -29.07 18.41
C TYR A 363 3.17 -29.31 17.29
N GLY A 364 2.68 -28.21 16.70
CA GLY A 364 1.63 -28.24 15.68
C GLY A 364 0.21 -28.40 16.22
N GLU A 365 0.03 -28.41 17.53
CA GLU A 365 -1.29 -28.38 18.16
C GLU A 365 -1.84 -26.96 18.24
N ILE A 366 -3.13 -26.82 17.98
CA ILE A 366 -3.88 -25.59 18.09
C ILE A 366 -5.03 -25.85 19.06
N TRP A 367 -4.97 -25.17 20.20
CA TRP A 367 -5.93 -25.32 21.28
C TRP A 367 -6.95 -24.20 21.25
N TYR A 368 -8.23 -24.56 21.15
CA TYR A 368 -9.36 -23.64 21.16
C TYR A 368 -10.04 -23.71 22.52
N ASN A 369 -10.23 -22.58 23.18
CA ASN A 369 -10.97 -22.47 24.43
C ASN A 369 -12.09 -21.44 24.27
N LEU A 370 -13.34 -21.89 24.34
CA LEU A 370 -14.53 -21.05 24.22
C LEU A 370 -15.38 -21.20 25.48
N GLY A 371 -15.45 -20.14 26.30
CA GLY A 371 -16.30 -20.14 27.51
C GLY A 371 -16.02 -21.30 28.48
N GLY A 372 -14.76 -21.77 28.57
CA GLY A 372 -14.35 -22.88 29.44
C GLY A 372 -14.41 -24.26 28.81
N ARG A 373 -14.96 -24.40 27.60
CA ARG A 373 -14.86 -25.64 26.81
C ARG A 373 -13.60 -25.60 25.96
N LYS A 374 -12.83 -26.69 25.96
CA LYS A 374 -11.54 -26.76 25.26
C LYS A 374 -11.55 -27.90 24.25
N ASN A 375 -11.05 -27.65 23.04
CA ASN A 375 -10.74 -28.69 22.06
C ASN A 375 -9.37 -28.46 21.42
N MET A 376 -8.78 -29.52 20.87
CA MET A 376 -7.49 -29.49 20.19
C MET A 376 -7.67 -29.91 18.75
N SER A 377 -7.09 -29.13 17.84
CA SER A 377 -7.02 -29.43 16.42
C SER A 377 -5.59 -29.24 15.91
N ARG A 378 -5.34 -29.73 14.70
CA ARG A 378 -4.11 -29.47 13.94
C ARG A 378 -4.40 -28.84 12.58
N MET A 379 -5.68 -28.54 12.31
CA MET A 379 -6.14 -27.92 11.08
C MET A 379 -5.81 -26.42 11.10
N THR A 380 -5.27 -25.92 9.99
CA THR A 380 -4.94 -24.49 9.78
C THR A 380 -5.82 -23.82 8.73
N THR A 381 -6.74 -24.57 8.13
CA THR A 381 -7.70 -24.07 7.15
C THR A 381 -8.80 -23.26 7.82
N ALA A 382 -9.39 -22.33 7.08
CA ALA A 382 -10.57 -21.57 7.50
C ALA A 382 -11.71 -22.49 7.97
N GLU A 383 -12.04 -23.49 7.17
CA GLU A 383 -13.08 -24.49 7.45
C GLU A 383 -12.81 -25.24 8.76
N GLY A 384 -11.59 -25.74 8.96
CA GLY A 384 -11.25 -26.47 10.18
C GLY A 384 -11.32 -25.59 11.43
N VAL A 385 -10.93 -24.32 11.32
CA VAL A 385 -11.06 -23.35 12.42
C VAL A 385 -12.54 -23.08 12.75
N LEU A 386 -13.39 -22.91 11.74
CA LEU A 386 -14.82 -22.69 11.92
C LEU A 386 -15.51 -23.92 12.54
N GLU A 387 -15.17 -25.12 12.07
CA GLU A 387 -15.69 -26.38 12.61
C GLU A 387 -15.42 -26.51 14.11
N GLU A 388 -14.20 -26.23 14.55
CA GLU A 388 -13.82 -26.27 15.96
C GLU A 388 -14.60 -25.25 16.80
N ILE A 389 -14.77 -24.03 16.29
CA ILE A 389 -15.51 -22.97 16.98
C ILE A 389 -17.00 -23.34 17.11
N TYR A 390 -17.61 -23.83 16.04
CA TYR A 390 -19.03 -24.24 16.02
C TYR A 390 -19.29 -25.45 16.92
N SER A 391 -18.40 -26.45 16.90
CA SER A 391 -18.43 -27.60 17.78
C SER A 391 -18.40 -27.18 19.25
N LEU A 392 -17.47 -26.30 19.63
CA LEU A 392 -17.37 -25.78 20.99
C LEU A 392 -18.58 -24.94 21.41
N ALA A 393 -19.09 -24.12 20.49
CA ALA A 393 -20.26 -23.26 20.72
C ALA A 393 -21.58 -24.04 20.77
N GLY A 394 -21.62 -25.27 20.25
CA GLY A 394 -22.85 -26.03 20.08
C GLY A 394 -23.78 -25.40 19.03
N VAL A 395 -23.21 -24.72 18.04
CA VAL A 395 -23.94 -24.07 16.92
C VAL A 395 -23.76 -24.95 15.69
N SER A 396 -24.85 -25.21 14.95
CA SER A 396 -24.72 -25.92 13.67
C SER A 396 -24.08 -25.00 12.62
N PRO A 397 -23.10 -25.51 11.83
CA PRO A 397 -22.54 -24.76 10.72
C PRO A 397 -23.66 -24.29 9.77
N PRO A 398 -23.61 -23.03 9.29
CA PRO A 398 -24.56 -22.57 8.28
C PRO A 398 -24.46 -23.43 7.01
N GLN A 399 -25.57 -23.56 6.28
CA GLN A 399 -25.53 -24.20 4.96
C GLN A 399 -24.86 -23.26 3.97
N GLU A 400 -23.93 -23.80 3.17
CA GLU A 400 -23.34 -23.07 2.07
C GLU A 400 -24.40 -22.74 1.03
N ASN A 401 -24.52 -21.45 0.70
CA ASN A 401 -25.40 -20.98 -0.35
C ASN A 401 -24.62 -20.96 -1.67
N GLU A 402 -24.93 -21.87 -2.61
CA GLU A 402 -24.25 -21.94 -3.91
C GLU A 402 -24.31 -20.62 -4.70
N ALA A 403 -25.30 -19.76 -4.43
CA ALA A 403 -25.44 -18.45 -5.05
C ALA A 403 -24.42 -17.42 -4.54
N GLU A 404 -23.85 -17.62 -3.35
CA GLU A 404 -22.86 -16.72 -2.72
C GLU A 404 -21.42 -17.12 -3.05
N ILE A 405 -21.19 -18.27 -3.70
CA ILE A 405 -19.87 -18.73 -4.09
C ILE A 405 -19.34 -17.89 -5.26
N PHE A 406 -18.24 -17.18 -5.03
CA PHE A 406 -17.56 -16.44 -6.09
C PHE A 406 -16.94 -17.40 -7.12
N ARG A 407 -17.41 -17.34 -8.36
CA ARG A 407 -16.95 -18.22 -9.46
C ARG A 407 -15.82 -17.64 -10.30
N GLY A 408 -15.49 -16.36 -10.09
CA GLY A 408 -14.55 -15.63 -10.93
C GLY A 408 -15.17 -15.13 -12.24
N HIS A 409 -14.38 -14.39 -13.01
CA HIS A 409 -14.81 -13.72 -14.25
C HIS A 409 -13.96 -14.15 -15.45
N PRO A 410 -14.01 -15.43 -15.88
CA PRO A 410 -13.15 -15.93 -16.95
C PRO A 410 -13.27 -15.08 -18.22
N LEU A 411 -12.12 -14.66 -18.76
CA LEU A 411 -12.06 -13.88 -19.99
C LEU A 411 -10.84 -14.27 -20.83
N ALA A 412 -11.06 -15.14 -21.82
CA ALA A 412 -10.03 -15.63 -22.73
C ALA A 412 -9.86 -14.69 -23.95
N VAL A 413 -9.26 -13.52 -23.75
CA VAL A 413 -9.05 -12.51 -24.81
C VAL A 413 -7.62 -11.98 -24.86
N PRO A 414 -7.08 -11.67 -26.05
CA PRO A 414 -5.79 -11.00 -26.17
C PRO A 414 -5.89 -9.49 -25.85
N ALA A 415 -4.78 -8.88 -25.42
CA ALA A 415 -4.70 -7.44 -25.11
C ALA A 415 -4.60 -6.54 -26.37
N THR A 416 -5.60 -6.61 -27.26
CA THR A 416 -5.60 -5.92 -28.56
C THR A 416 -5.64 -4.39 -28.43
N GLY A 417 -4.71 -3.69 -29.10
CA GLY A 417 -4.66 -2.22 -29.11
C GLY A 417 -3.99 -1.58 -27.89
N ALA A 418 -3.78 -2.32 -26.79
CA ALA A 418 -3.06 -1.82 -25.61
C ALA A 418 -1.64 -1.32 -25.93
N GLY A 419 -0.92 -2.01 -26.82
CA GLY A 419 0.41 -1.58 -27.26
C GLY A 419 0.38 -0.21 -27.95
N THR A 420 -0.61 0.06 -28.79
CA THR A 420 -0.79 1.37 -29.44
C THR A 420 -1.07 2.46 -28.42
N VAL A 421 -1.93 2.18 -27.43
CA VAL A 421 -2.26 3.15 -26.38
C VAL A 421 -1.03 3.50 -25.54
N PHE A 422 -0.34 2.50 -25.00
CA PHE A 422 0.71 2.71 -24.00
C PHE A 422 2.10 3.01 -24.57
N TYR A 423 2.42 2.51 -25.76
CA TYR A 423 3.74 2.72 -26.37
C TYR A 423 3.75 3.81 -27.44
N VAL A 424 2.59 4.23 -27.97
CA VAL A 424 2.52 5.25 -29.03
C VAL A 424 1.71 6.47 -28.60
N LEU A 425 0.41 6.29 -28.32
CA LEU A 425 -0.48 7.41 -28.04
C LEU A 425 -0.08 8.15 -26.77
N TRP A 426 0.16 7.43 -25.68
CA TRP A 426 0.55 8.05 -24.41
C TRP A 426 1.89 8.81 -24.50
N PRO A 427 3.01 8.21 -24.94
CA PRO A 427 4.24 8.96 -25.15
C PRO A 427 4.07 10.16 -26.09
N GLY A 428 3.30 10.01 -27.16
CA GLY A 428 2.98 11.10 -28.09
C GLY A 428 2.27 12.27 -27.42
N LEU A 429 1.26 12.00 -26.59
CA LEU A 429 0.52 13.01 -25.81
C LEU A 429 1.42 13.71 -24.79
N VAL A 430 2.27 12.95 -24.08
CA VAL A 430 3.22 13.51 -23.10
C VAL A 430 4.24 14.43 -23.80
N LEU A 431 4.80 14.01 -24.94
CA LEU A 431 5.75 14.82 -25.71
C LEU A 431 5.09 16.09 -26.26
N ALA A 432 3.92 15.98 -26.86
CA ALA A 432 3.16 17.12 -27.37
C ALA A 432 2.80 18.11 -26.24
N GLY A 433 2.31 17.59 -25.11
CA GLY A 433 2.01 18.37 -23.91
C GLY A 433 3.24 19.09 -23.36
N GLY A 434 4.38 18.41 -23.29
CA GLY A 434 5.65 18.99 -22.84
C GLY A 434 6.16 20.10 -23.76
N ILE A 435 6.01 19.96 -25.08
CA ILE A 435 6.36 21.00 -26.06
C ILE A 435 5.45 22.22 -25.89
N LEU A 436 4.14 22.03 -25.78
CA LEU A 436 3.16 23.10 -25.59
C LEU A 436 3.40 23.85 -24.27
N ALA A 437 3.63 23.12 -23.19
CA ALA A 437 3.96 23.70 -21.89
C ALA A 437 5.24 24.57 -21.98
N ARG A 438 6.30 24.08 -22.63
CA ARG A 438 7.54 24.86 -22.83
C ARG A 438 7.32 26.13 -23.65
N ARG A 439 6.43 26.12 -24.64
CA ARG A 439 6.11 27.31 -25.44
C ARG A 439 5.34 28.36 -24.65
N ARG A 440 4.56 27.95 -23.64
CA ARG A 440 3.75 28.85 -22.81
C ARG A 440 4.53 29.51 -21.66
N PHE A 441 5.59 28.85 -21.19
CA PHE A 441 6.40 29.31 -20.05
C PHE A 441 7.80 29.83 -20.43
N LYS A 442 8.13 29.84 -21.73
CA LYS A 442 9.15 30.74 -22.31
C LYS A 442 8.52 32.10 -22.50
#